data_AF-A0A4Y7LF07-F1
#
_entry.id   AF-A0A4Y7LF07-F1
#
_cell.length_a   1.000
_cell.length_b   1.000
_cell.length_c   1.000
_cell.angle_alpha   90.00
_cell.angle_beta   90.00
_cell.angle_gamma   90.00
#
_symmetry.space_group_name_H-M   'P 1'
#
loop_
_entity.id
_entity.type
_entity.pdbx_description
1 polymer ?
#
loop_
_entity_poly.entity_id
_entity_poly.type
_entity_poly.pdbx_seq_one_letter_code
_entity_poly.pdbx_strand_id
1 'polypeptide(L)'
;MASRVIVPERQRDGVFAGKLKPKAAEGNNRRAALVDIGNLDTKRVGGDAGKQQQVTRPATRRFGAVLLANAQANAEKKNKKPVVVIADKTVVLKTKVSNPVAKKAVVKPKQEPVIGAGAEEAKKEKPNTQKSSRKKKVQTMTSVLSARSKVACGLSDNIVDIDAGDIDNQLAAVEYVEDLYNFYILAESSSQIPDYMDSQNQINAKMRMILVDWLIQVHNKFELAPETLYLTIYIVDRYLSTNVTQRRELQLLGISSMLIASKYEEIWAPEVKDFVCISDKTYTREHILGMEKSILAKLGWTLTVPTPYVFLVRFVKAAMADKEMENMAFFLAELGLMQYAVVMFRPSMLAASAVYAARCTLNKTPPWDKTLEIHTGYTGSQLIDCAKLLVSFHAGVADDKLRVVFNKYSSPKRSAVALLAPAKSLLAS
;
A
#
# COMPACT_ATOMS: atom_id res chain seq x y z
N MET A 1 44.95 3.79 -32.78
CA MET A 1 44.30 2.71 -33.55
C MET A 1 43.23 2.09 -32.65
N ALA A 2 41.95 1.93 -33.02
CA ALA A 2 41.23 2.46 -34.17
C ALA A 2 39.81 2.92 -33.74
N SER A 3 39.53 4.19 -34.03
CA SER A 3 38.30 4.83 -34.50
C SER A 3 36.91 4.26 -34.18
N ARG A 4 36.09 5.11 -33.55
CA ARG A 4 34.61 5.00 -33.48
C ARG A 4 33.96 5.32 -34.83
N VAL A 5 32.81 4.71 -35.10
CA VAL A 5 31.93 5.10 -36.21
C VAL A 5 30.89 6.11 -35.70
N ILE A 6 30.84 7.27 -36.37
CA ILE A 6 29.79 8.29 -36.22
C ILE A 6 28.94 8.22 -37.49
N VAL A 7 27.61 8.24 -37.37
CA VAL A 7 26.69 8.36 -38.51
C VAL A 7 25.96 9.71 -38.41
N PRO A 8 25.78 10.47 -39.51
CA PRO A 8 25.56 11.91 -39.40
C PRO A 8 24.09 12.35 -39.42
N GLU A 9 23.85 13.48 -38.78
CA GLU A 9 22.64 14.28 -38.84
C GLU A 9 22.44 14.90 -40.24
N ARG A 10 21.19 15.06 -40.70
CA ARG A 10 20.85 15.84 -41.90
C ARG A 10 19.75 16.86 -41.59
N GLN A 11 20.15 18.10 -41.36
CA GLN A 11 19.32 19.27 -41.67
C GLN A 11 19.59 19.73 -43.11
N ARG A 12 18.57 20.31 -43.76
CA ARG A 12 18.74 21.39 -44.74
C ARG A 12 17.45 22.18 -44.90
N ASP A 13 17.62 23.49 -44.98
CA ASP A 13 16.59 24.53 -45.03
C ASP A 13 15.95 24.69 -46.43
N GLY A 14 14.97 25.59 -46.57
CA GLY A 14 14.79 26.31 -47.84
C GLY A 14 13.36 26.60 -48.34
N VAL A 15 12.72 27.59 -47.70
CA VAL A 15 11.71 28.57 -48.21
C VAL A 15 11.49 28.67 -49.75
N PHE A 16 10.23 28.87 -50.18
CA PHE A 16 9.68 29.85 -51.18
C PHE A 16 8.30 29.33 -51.69
N ALA A 17 7.15 29.78 -51.19
CA ALA A 17 6.39 31.01 -51.55
C ALA A 17 5.75 31.03 -52.97
N GLY A 18 4.41 31.01 -53.03
CA GLY A 18 3.62 31.19 -54.26
C GLY A 18 2.11 31.16 -54.00
N LYS A 19 1.41 32.29 -54.14
CA LYS A 19 -0.03 32.44 -53.89
C LYS A 19 -0.86 32.08 -55.14
N LEU A 20 -2.03 31.47 -54.97
CA LEU A 20 -3.23 31.74 -55.78
C LEU A 20 -4.51 31.47 -54.96
N LYS A 21 -5.53 32.30 -55.17
CA LYS A 21 -6.89 32.33 -54.58
C LYS A 21 -7.82 32.94 -55.66
N PRO A 22 -9.16 32.90 -55.56
CA PRO A 22 -10.04 31.96 -54.85
C PRO A 22 -11.22 31.44 -55.74
N LYS A 23 -12.06 30.54 -55.22
CA LYS A 23 -13.53 30.54 -55.44
C LYS A 23 -14.23 29.73 -54.35
N ALA A 24 -15.49 30.04 -54.06
CA ALA A 24 -16.19 29.64 -52.84
C ALA A 24 -17.38 28.70 -53.09
N ALA A 25 -17.71 27.88 -52.08
CA ALA A 25 -19.06 27.41 -51.74
C ALA A 25 -19.06 26.85 -50.30
N GLU A 26 -20.24 26.71 -49.69
CA GLU A 26 -20.45 26.50 -48.26
C GLU A 26 -20.33 25.03 -47.79
N GLY A 27 -20.22 24.82 -46.46
CA GLY A 27 -20.21 23.48 -45.87
C GLY A 27 -19.74 23.43 -44.42
N ASN A 28 -20.55 23.95 -43.49
CA ASN A 28 -20.19 24.00 -42.06
C ASN A 28 -20.33 22.61 -41.40
N ASN A 29 -19.23 21.95 -41.04
CA ASN A 29 -19.24 20.80 -40.12
C ASN A 29 -17.86 20.53 -39.49
N ARG A 30 -17.58 21.16 -38.34
CA ARG A 30 -16.47 20.76 -37.46
C ARG A 30 -16.91 19.52 -36.68
N ARG A 31 -16.20 18.39 -36.82
CA ARG A 31 -16.41 17.23 -35.93
C ARG A 31 -16.04 17.63 -34.51
N ALA A 32 -17.01 17.54 -33.59
CA ALA A 32 -16.78 17.80 -32.18
C ALA A 32 -15.81 16.77 -31.58
N ALA A 33 -15.03 17.20 -30.59
CA ALA A 33 -14.23 16.30 -29.77
C ALA A 33 -15.14 15.35 -28.97
N LEU A 34 -14.61 14.19 -28.56
CA LEU A 34 -15.28 13.27 -27.66
C LEU A 34 -15.70 14.00 -26.38
N VAL A 35 -17.02 14.08 -26.17
CA VAL A 35 -17.64 14.69 -24.99
C VAL A 35 -17.59 13.68 -23.83
N ASP A 36 -17.31 14.21 -22.63
CA ASP A 36 -17.40 13.57 -21.31
C ASP A 36 -18.19 12.26 -21.25
N ILE A 37 -17.48 11.14 -21.09
CA ILE A 37 -18.03 9.89 -20.55
C ILE A 37 -17.59 9.79 -19.09
N GLY A 38 -18.30 10.52 -18.23
CA GLY A 38 -18.09 10.54 -16.78
C GLY A 38 -19.25 11.25 -16.08
N ASN A 39 -19.90 10.57 -15.15
CA ASN A 39 -21.14 11.01 -14.46
C ASN A 39 -22.35 11.29 -15.36
N LEU A 40 -23.00 10.22 -15.82
CA LEU A 40 -24.44 10.27 -16.15
C LEU A 40 -25.26 9.98 -14.88
N ASP A 41 -25.88 11.03 -14.35
CA ASP A 41 -26.71 11.01 -13.15
C ASP A 41 -28.03 10.26 -13.43
N THR A 42 -28.17 9.04 -12.94
CA THR A 42 -29.34 8.18 -13.24
C THR A 42 -30.56 8.57 -12.41
N LYS A 43 -31.29 9.58 -12.89
CA LYS A 43 -32.65 9.87 -12.43
C LYS A 43 -33.55 8.65 -12.61
N ARG A 44 -33.81 7.92 -11.52
CA ARG A 44 -34.81 6.86 -11.48
C ARG A 44 -36.21 7.46 -11.60
N VAL A 45 -36.94 7.07 -12.64
CA VAL A 45 -38.40 7.21 -12.70
C VAL A 45 -39.02 6.20 -11.73
N GLY A 46 -40.11 6.59 -11.06
CA GLY A 46 -40.66 5.87 -9.91
C GLY A 46 -41.30 4.52 -10.22
N GLY A 47 -41.33 3.62 -9.22
CA GLY A 47 -41.93 2.30 -9.32
C GLY A 47 -41.71 1.42 -8.09
N ASP A 48 -42.59 1.59 -7.10
CA ASP A 48 -42.90 0.66 -5.99
C ASP A 48 -41.84 0.31 -4.91
N ALA A 49 -42.33 -0.20 -3.77
CA ALA A 49 -41.67 -0.14 -2.47
C ALA A 49 -40.96 -1.45 -2.04
N GLY A 50 -39.71 -1.30 -1.59
CA GLY A 50 -38.97 -2.34 -0.87
C GLY A 50 -38.03 -1.72 0.15
N LYS A 51 -38.18 -2.07 1.44
CA LYS A 51 -37.42 -1.47 2.55
C LYS A 51 -35.92 -1.74 2.42
N GLN A 52 -35.11 -0.69 2.27
CA GLN A 52 -33.66 -0.76 2.51
C GLN A 52 -33.33 -0.18 3.89
N GLN A 53 -32.51 -0.90 4.67
CA GLN A 53 -32.10 -0.49 6.01
C GLN A 53 -31.15 0.72 5.94
N GLN A 54 -31.48 1.78 6.69
CA GLN A 54 -30.55 2.89 6.91
C GLN A 54 -29.36 2.42 7.76
N VAL A 55 -28.15 2.49 7.19
CA VAL A 55 -26.90 2.33 7.95
C VAL A 55 -26.59 3.65 8.65
N THR A 56 -26.98 3.78 9.92
CA THR A 56 -26.63 4.91 10.78
C THR A 56 -25.14 4.88 11.13
N ARG A 57 -24.32 5.62 10.37
CA ARG A 57 -22.88 5.78 10.62
C ARG A 57 -22.61 6.78 11.77
N PRO A 58 -21.84 6.44 12.82
CA PRO A 58 -21.54 7.36 13.94
C PRO A 58 -20.73 8.59 13.54
N ALA A 59 -21.04 9.75 14.13
CA ALA A 59 -20.43 11.03 13.80
C ALA A 59 -19.16 11.35 14.64
N THR A 60 -18.01 10.80 14.27
CA THR A 60 -16.69 11.21 14.82
C THR A 60 -16.06 12.30 13.93
N ARG A 61 -16.64 13.50 13.97
CA ARG A 61 -16.46 14.55 12.93
C ARG A 61 -15.41 15.63 13.20
N ARG A 62 -14.48 15.49 14.17
CA ARG A 62 -13.62 16.62 14.63
C ARG A 62 -12.14 16.37 14.93
N PHE A 63 -11.61 15.15 14.83
CA PHE A 63 -10.23 14.88 15.29
C PHE A 63 -9.12 15.08 14.24
N GLY A 64 -9.28 14.57 13.01
CA GLY A 64 -8.20 14.53 12.01
C GLY A 64 -7.67 15.91 11.57
N ALA A 65 -8.55 16.79 11.11
CA ALA A 65 -8.18 18.15 10.68
C ALA A 65 -7.55 18.97 11.81
N VAL A 66 -8.08 18.82 13.05
CA VAL A 66 -7.56 19.49 14.25
C VAL A 66 -6.15 18.99 14.61
N LEU A 67 -5.85 17.69 14.45
CA LEU A 67 -4.49 17.18 14.67
C LEU A 67 -3.49 17.74 13.65
N LEU A 68 -3.86 17.83 12.37
CA LEU A 68 -3.00 18.42 11.34
C LEU A 68 -2.75 19.92 11.63
N ALA A 69 -3.80 20.69 11.95
CA ALA A 69 -3.71 22.10 12.30
C ALA A 69 -2.90 22.35 13.59
N ASN A 70 -3.04 21.49 14.60
CA ASN A 70 -2.26 21.57 15.84
C ASN A 70 -0.79 21.19 15.63
N ALA A 71 -0.50 20.21 14.76
CA ALA A 71 0.87 19.92 14.33
C ALA A 71 1.45 21.08 13.51
N GLN A 72 0.63 21.76 12.71
CA GLN A 72 1.03 22.96 11.96
C GLN A 72 1.44 24.10 12.91
N ALA A 73 0.57 24.46 13.86
CA ALA A 73 0.84 25.51 14.86
C ALA A 73 2.02 25.19 15.80
N ASN A 74 2.23 23.91 16.15
CA ASN A 74 3.34 23.52 17.03
C ASN A 74 4.72 23.59 16.37
N ALA A 75 4.83 23.47 15.04
CA ALA A 75 6.11 23.68 14.36
C ALA A 75 6.48 25.17 14.29
N GLU A 76 5.50 26.07 14.11
CA GLU A 76 5.73 27.53 14.11
C GLU A 76 6.24 28.02 15.47
N LYS A 77 5.75 27.45 16.57
CA LYS A 77 6.26 27.73 17.93
C LYS A 77 7.71 27.30 18.15
N LYS A 78 8.24 26.34 17.39
CA LYS A 78 9.65 25.90 17.49
C LYS A 78 10.65 26.77 16.75
N ASN A 79 10.21 27.67 15.87
CA ASN A 79 11.08 28.61 15.15
C ASN A 79 11.29 29.96 15.87
N LYS A 80 10.84 30.11 17.11
CA LYS A 80 11.14 31.28 17.96
C LYS A 80 12.16 30.88 19.05
N LYS A 81 13.40 31.35 18.92
CA LYS A 81 14.42 31.25 19.98
C LYS A 81 13.93 32.03 21.22
N PRO A 82 13.84 31.42 22.41
CA PRO A 82 13.66 32.17 23.64
C PRO A 82 15.01 32.65 24.17
N VAL A 83 15.06 33.90 24.61
CA VAL A 83 16.18 34.46 25.39
C VAL A 83 16.12 33.86 26.80
N VAL A 84 17.29 33.53 27.35
CA VAL A 84 17.43 32.89 28.68
C VAL A 84 17.43 33.94 29.79
N VAL A 85 16.62 33.73 30.82
CA VAL A 85 16.80 34.31 32.16
C VAL A 85 16.61 33.19 33.19
N ILE A 86 17.50 33.11 34.17
CA ILE A 86 17.60 32.02 35.16
C ILE A 86 17.06 32.49 36.51
N ALA A 87 16.22 31.67 37.18
CA ALA A 87 15.97 31.75 38.62
C ALA A 87 15.37 30.43 39.19
N ASP A 88 16.28 29.56 39.66
CA ASP A 88 16.26 28.76 40.91
C ASP A 88 14.97 28.21 41.59
N LYS A 89 15.09 26.96 42.10
CA LYS A 89 14.45 26.34 43.30
C LYS A 89 12.93 25.98 43.28
N THR A 90 12.42 24.93 43.97
CA THR A 90 12.87 23.55 44.36
C THR A 90 11.70 22.77 45.06
N VAL A 91 11.77 21.42 45.06
CA VAL A 91 11.14 20.40 45.98
C VAL A 91 9.65 19.95 45.88
N VAL A 92 9.48 18.62 46.07
CA VAL A 92 8.39 17.80 46.70
C VAL A 92 7.46 16.96 45.81
N LEU A 93 7.62 15.63 45.91
CA LEU A 93 6.61 14.60 45.60
C LEU A 93 5.58 14.43 46.74
N LYS A 94 4.32 14.12 46.42
CA LYS A 94 3.46 13.28 47.31
C LYS A 94 2.58 12.30 46.53
N THR A 95 2.81 11.02 46.77
CA THR A 95 1.93 9.90 46.38
C THR A 95 0.80 9.75 47.40
N LYS A 96 -0.40 9.32 46.97
CA LYS A 96 -1.38 8.69 47.86
C LYS A 96 -2.05 7.50 47.17
N VAL A 97 -2.13 6.39 47.90
CA VAL A 97 -2.84 5.16 47.55
C VAL A 97 -4.00 5.01 48.54
N SER A 98 -5.17 4.59 48.07
CA SER A 98 -6.20 3.96 48.89
C SER A 98 -7.22 3.20 48.03
N ASN A 99 -7.27 1.89 48.22
CA ASN A 99 -8.39 0.98 47.90
C ASN A 99 -8.99 0.56 49.28
N PRO A 100 -10.23 0.02 49.42
CA PRO A 100 -10.57 -1.29 48.84
C PRO A 100 -12.06 -1.62 48.51
N VAL A 101 -12.22 -2.50 47.51
CA VAL A 101 -13.07 -3.73 47.47
C VAL A 101 -14.54 -3.72 47.96
N ALA A 102 -15.44 -4.13 47.06
CA ALA A 102 -16.61 -4.97 47.38
C ALA A 102 -16.73 -6.15 46.37
N LYS A 103 -17.31 -7.29 46.77
CA LYS A 103 -17.41 -8.55 45.99
C LYS A 103 -18.86 -9.07 45.89
N LYS A 104 -19.07 -10.04 44.98
CA LYS A 104 -20.22 -10.96 44.72
C LYS A 104 -21.12 -10.52 43.54
N ALA A 105 -21.70 -11.41 42.73
CA ALA A 105 -21.78 -12.89 42.81
C ALA A 105 -21.61 -13.59 41.44
N VAL A 106 -21.34 -14.90 41.46
CA VAL A 106 -21.28 -15.82 40.30
C VAL A 106 -22.51 -16.73 40.32
N VAL A 107 -23.14 -17.01 39.17
CA VAL A 107 -24.20 -18.04 39.03
C VAL A 107 -24.13 -18.77 37.69
N LYS A 108 -23.93 -20.10 37.74
CA LYS A 108 -24.28 -21.18 36.79
C LYS A 108 -23.89 -22.51 37.48
N PRO A 109 -24.40 -23.70 37.07
CA PRO A 109 -25.46 -24.03 36.10
C PRO A 109 -26.57 -24.93 36.69
N LYS A 110 -27.48 -25.46 35.85
CA LYS A 110 -28.31 -26.64 36.14
C LYS A 110 -28.53 -27.50 34.87
N GLN A 111 -28.26 -28.79 34.97
CA GLN A 111 -28.82 -29.90 34.18
C GLN A 111 -29.94 -30.54 35.05
N GLU A 112 -30.78 -31.52 34.68
CA GLU A 112 -30.90 -32.54 33.60
C GLU A 112 -32.42 -32.97 33.55
N PRO A 113 -32.96 -33.97 32.78
CA PRO A 113 -32.56 -35.40 32.77
C PRO A 113 -32.69 -36.15 31.39
N VAL A 114 -32.57 -37.49 31.44
CA VAL A 114 -32.24 -38.44 30.34
C VAL A 114 -33.35 -39.46 30.02
N ILE A 115 -33.53 -39.83 28.73
CA ILE A 115 -34.01 -41.14 28.17
C ILE A 115 -33.44 -41.24 26.72
N GLY A 116 -33.10 -42.38 26.07
CA GLY A 116 -32.90 -43.77 26.52
C GLY A 116 -33.22 -44.85 25.43
N ALA A 117 -32.20 -45.56 24.90
CA ALA A 117 -32.25 -46.69 23.92
C ALA A 117 -32.80 -46.39 22.49
N GLY A 118 -32.46 -47.12 21.41
CA GLY A 118 -31.49 -48.22 21.18
C GLY A 118 -31.71 -48.92 19.81
N ALA A 119 -30.83 -49.87 19.46
CA ALA A 119 -30.87 -50.83 18.32
C ALA A 119 -30.26 -50.46 16.94
N GLU A 120 -29.67 -51.48 16.32
CA GLU A 120 -28.94 -51.50 15.04
C GLU A 120 -29.85 -51.77 13.84
N GLU A 121 -29.41 -51.42 12.62
CA GLU A 121 -29.55 -52.36 11.50
C GLU A 121 -28.48 -52.12 10.41
N ALA A 122 -27.84 -53.20 9.94
CA ALA A 122 -26.78 -53.14 8.94
C ALA A 122 -27.29 -53.56 7.55
N LYS A 123 -26.91 -52.82 6.50
CA LYS A 123 -27.05 -53.28 5.10
C LYS A 123 -25.73 -53.18 4.35
N LYS A 124 -25.35 -54.32 3.74
CA LYS A 124 -24.18 -54.50 2.89
C LYS A 124 -24.48 -53.99 1.47
N GLU A 125 -23.57 -53.25 0.88
CA GLU A 125 -23.39 -53.22 -0.58
C GLU A 125 -21.93 -53.38 -0.99
N LYS A 126 -21.71 -53.93 -2.19
CA LYS A 126 -20.40 -54.35 -2.73
C LYS A 126 -19.71 -53.20 -3.47
N PRO A 127 -18.37 -53.23 -3.62
CA PRO A 127 -17.65 -52.16 -4.31
C PRO A 127 -17.94 -52.18 -5.82
N ASN A 128 -18.32 -51.02 -6.38
CA ASN A 128 -18.43 -50.84 -7.82
C ASN A 128 -17.30 -49.94 -8.35
N THR A 129 -16.50 -50.49 -9.26
CA THR A 129 -15.26 -49.87 -9.73
C THR A 129 -15.54 -48.90 -10.87
N GLN A 130 -15.47 -47.58 -10.62
CA GLN A 130 -15.47 -46.58 -11.70
C GLN A 130 -14.11 -45.89 -11.86
N LYS A 131 -13.58 -45.98 -13.09
CA LYS A 131 -12.27 -45.47 -13.49
C LYS A 131 -12.30 -43.95 -13.55
N SER A 132 -11.64 -43.28 -12.60
CA SER A 132 -11.27 -41.88 -12.76
C SER A 132 -10.23 -41.74 -13.87
N SER A 133 -10.57 -41.02 -14.94
CA SER A 133 -9.66 -40.75 -16.05
C SER A 133 -8.60 -39.74 -15.62
N ARG A 134 -7.34 -40.18 -15.55
CA ARG A 134 -6.18 -39.27 -15.43
C ARG A 134 -6.14 -38.32 -16.64
N LYS A 135 -6.73 -37.12 -16.52
CA LYS A 135 -6.41 -36.00 -17.39
C LYS A 135 -4.91 -35.71 -17.20
N LYS A 136 -4.12 -35.85 -18.27
CA LYS A 136 -2.69 -35.54 -18.24
C LYS A 136 -2.52 -34.05 -17.94
N LYS A 137 -1.71 -33.71 -16.93
CA LYS A 137 -1.31 -32.33 -16.63
C LYS A 137 -0.57 -31.79 -17.87
N VAL A 138 -1.19 -30.87 -18.60
CA VAL A 138 -0.56 -30.22 -19.76
C VAL A 138 0.45 -29.23 -19.20
N GLN A 139 1.73 -29.59 -19.23
CA GLN A 139 2.80 -28.67 -18.88
C GLN A 139 3.00 -27.69 -20.04
N THR A 140 2.90 -26.40 -19.78
CA THR A 140 3.22 -25.36 -20.77
C THR A 140 4.71 -25.41 -21.10
N MET A 141 5.07 -25.10 -22.36
CA MET A 141 6.48 -25.12 -22.79
C MET A 141 7.35 -24.17 -21.95
N THR A 142 6.81 -23.01 -21.55
CA THR A 142 7.47 -22.06 -20.64
C THR A 142 7.80 -22.68 -19.28
N SER A 143 6.86 -23.41 -18.66
CA SER A 143 7.10 -24.11 -17.38
C SER A 143 8.19 -25.19 -17.53
N VAL A 144 8.17 -25.97 -18.61
CA VAL A 144 9.18 -27.00 -18.89
C VAL A 144 10.57 -26.38 -19.15
N LEU A 145 10.64 -25.25 -19.85
CA LEU A 145 11.89 -24.55 -20.14
C LEU A 145 12.45 -23.82 -18.90
N SER A 146 11.59 -23.17 -18.11
CA SER A 146 11.94 -22.55 -16.82
C SER A 146 12.50 -23.61 -15.85
N ALA A 147 11.82 -24.75 -15.70
CA ALA A 147 12.30 -25.88 -14.89
C ALA A 147 13.62 -26.47 -15.42
N ARG A 148 13.77 -26.66 -16.74
CA ARG A 148 15.01 -27.18 -17.34
C ARG A 148 16.19 -26.21 -17.19
N SER A 149 15.93 -24.90 -17.29
CA SER A 149 16.94 -23.86 -17.06
C SER A 149 17.41 -23.86 -15.59
N LYS A 150 16.47 -23.90 -14.64
CA LYS A 150 16.75 -23.99 -13.20
C LYS A 150 17.57 -25.25 -12.84
N VAL A 151 17.25 -26.41 -13.44
CA VAL A 151 18.03 -27.65 -13.30
C VAL A 151 19.41 -27.56 -13.97
N ALA A 152 19.53 -26.94 -15.14
CA ALA A 152 20.81 -26.75 -15.84
C ALA A 152 21.78 -25.82 -15.08
N CYS A 153 21.26 -24.90 -14.26
CA CYS A 153 22.06 -24.08 -13.34
C CYS A 153 22.53 -24.82 -12.07
N GLY A 154 22.24 -26.12 -11.92
CA GLY A 154 22.68 -26.92 -10.78
C GLY A 154 21.85 -26.74 -9.50
N LEU A 155 20.68 -26.07 -9.56
CA LEU A 155 19.78 -25.98 -8.42
C LEU A 155 18.99 -27.28 -8.26
N SER A 156 19.54 -28.23 -7.51
CA SER A 156 18.92 -29.52 -7.18
C SER A 156 18.28 -29.58 -5.78
N ASP A 157 18.24 -28.47 -5.04
CA ASP A 157 17.58 -28.38 -3.74
C ASP A 157 16.14 -27.88 -3.87
N ASN A 158 15.16 -28.75 -3.58
CA ASN A 158 13.77 -28.49 -3.21
C ASN A 158 13.19 -27.07 -3.47
N ILE A 159 13.23 -26.58 -4.71
CA ILE A 159 12.58 -25.32 -5.07
C ILE A 159 11.08 -25.53 -4.96
N VAL A 160 10.44 -24.80 -4.06
CA VAL A 160 8.98 -24.85 -3.91
C VAL A 160 8.35 -24.11 -5.09
N ASP A 161 7.47 -24.79 -5.80
CA ASP A 161 6.53 -24.15 -6.71
C ASP A 161 5.46 -23.43 -5.88
N ILE A 162 5.67 -22.13 -5.65
CA ILE A 162 4.78 -21.29 -4.83
C ILE A 162 3.43 -21.03 -5.50
N ASP A 163 3.29 -21.33 -6.80
CA ASP A 163 2.06 -21.13 -7.58
C ASP A 163 1.29 -22.43 -7.83
N ALA A 164 1.79 -23.58 -7.37
CA ALA A 164 1.18 -24.89 -7.54
C ALA A 164 -0.29 -24.95 -7.05
N GLY A 165 -0.65 -24.16 -6.04
CA GLY A 165 -2.00 -24.09 -5.49
C GLY A 165 -2.99 -23.25 -6.32
N ASP A 166 -2.50 -22.46 -7.27
CA ASP A 166 -3.29 -21.50 -8.07
C ASP A 166 -3.48 -21.95 -9.53
N ILE A 167 -3.06 -23.16 -9.91
CA ILE A 167 -3.10 -23.65 -11.30
C ILE A 167 -4.53 -23.62 -11.89
N ASP A 168 -5.55 -23.91 -11.07
CA ASP A 168 -6.95 -23.89 -11.49
C ASP A 168 -7.62 -22.50 -11.28
N ASN A 169 -6.89 -21.52 -10.73
CA ASN A 169 -7.37 -20.17 -10.46
C ASN A 169 -7.04 -19.24 -11.64
N GLN A 170 -8.03 -19.05 -12.54
CA GLN A 170 -7.89 -18.17 -13.71
C GLN A 170 -7.49 -16.73 -13.35
N LEU A 171 -7.87 -16.22 -12.17
CA LEU A 171 -7.53 -14.87 -11.71
C LEU A 171 -6.08 -14.74 -11.21
N ALA A 172 -5.41 -15.86 -10.89
CA ALA A 172 -4.00 -15.84 -10.49
C ALA A 172 -3.03 -15.71 -11.68
N ALA A 173 -3.51 -15.89 -12.92
CA ALA A 173 -2.73 -15.73 -14.15
C ALA A 173 -1.36 -16.44 -14.11
N VAL A 174 -1.31 -17.66 -13.56
CA VAL A 174 -0.06 -18.39 -13.24
C VAL A 174 0.85 -18.56 -14.47
N GLU A 175 0.30 -18.64 -15.67
CA GLU A 175 1.07 -18.74 -16.92
C GLU A 175 1.85 -17.46 -17.29
N TYR A 176 1.46 -16.30 -16.75
CA TYR A 176 2.10 -14.99 -16.97
C TYR A 176 2.84 -14.47 -15.73
N VAL A 177 2.76 -15.16 -14.58
CA VAL A 177 3.23 -14.60 -13.30
C VAL A 177 4.76 -14.39 -13.28
N GLU A 178 5.56 -15.31 -13.85
CA GLU A 178 7.03 -15.10 -13.94
C GLU A 178 7.35 -13.86 -14.80
N ASP A 179 6.70 -13.71 -15.95
CA ASP A 179 6.90 -12.56 -16.86
C ASP A 179 6.44 -11.23 -16.23
N LEU A 180 5.35 -11.23 -15.47
CA LEU A 180 4.83 -10.06 -14.77
C LEU A 180 5.82 -9.55 -13.71
N TYR A 181 6.39 -10.42 -12.88
CA TYR A 181 7.37 -10.00 -11.88
C TYR A 181 8.72 -9.63 -12.51
N ASN A 182 9.13 -10.28 -13.60
CA ASN A 182 10.28 -9.84 -14.41
C ASN A 182 10.06 -8.41 -14.95
N PHE A 183 8.87 -8.12 -15.48
CA PHE A 183 8.50 -6.76 -15.91
C PHE A 183 8.52 -5.76 -14.75
N TYR A 184 7.96 -6.10 -13.57
CA TYR A 184 7.98 -5.21 -12.41
C TYR A 184 9.40 -4.90 -11.93
N ILE A 185 10.32 -5.87 -11.88
CA ILE A 185 11.74 -5.64 -11.52
C ILE A 185 12.45 -4.73 -12.54
N LEU A 186 12.11 -4.82 -13.83
CA LEU A 186 12.63 -3.90 -14.84
C LEU A 186 12.03 -2.49 -14.71
N ALA A 187 10.73 -2.40 -14.43
CA ALA A 187 9.98 -1.15 -14.34
C ALA A 187 10.17 -0.39 -13.02
N GLU A 188 10.60 -1.03 -11.93
CA GLU A 188 10.77 -0.31 -10.65
C GLU A 188 11.89 0.73 -10.71
N SER A 189 12.87 0.57 -11.61
CA SER A 189 13.97 1.53 -11.80
C SER A 189 13.50 2.87 -12.36
N SER A 190 12.46 2.91 -13.22
CA SER A 190 11.84 4.17 -13.67
C SER A 190 10.88 4.76 -12.64
N SER A 191 10.48 3.96 -11.66
CA SER A 191 9.55 4.31 -10.58
C SER A 191 10.27 4.73 -9.30
N GLN A 192 11.61 4.68 -9.25
CA GLN A 192 12.38 5.09 -8.08
C GLN A 192 12.24 6.60 -7.83
N ILE A 193 11.96 6.97 -6.58
CA ILE A 193 11.82 8.35 -6.15
C ILE A 193 13.20 8.85 -5.69
N PRO A 194 13.73 9.94 -6.24
CA PRO A 194 15.00 10.52 -5.78
C PRO A 194 14.81 11.21 -4.42
N ASP A 195 15.91 11.45 -3.69
CA ASP A 195 15.83 12.34 -2.52
C ASP A 195 15.43 13.75 -2.97
N TYR A 196 14.31 14.24 -2.45
CA TYR A 196 13.73 15.53 -2.80
C TYR A 196 13.53 16.47 -1.61
N MET A 197 13.79 16.03 -0.37
CA MET A 197 13.41 16.80 0.80
C MET A 197 14.19 18.11 0.92
N ASP A 198 15.48 18.10 0.53
CA ASP A 198 16.32 19.30 0.47
C ASP A 198 15.87 20.31 -0.60
N SER A 199 15.10 19.87 -1.60
CA SER A 199 14.46 20.76 -2.58
C SER A 199 13.17 21.41 -2.06
N GLN A 200 12.62 20.96 -0.93
CA GLN A 200 11.36 21.47 -0.37
C GLN A 200 11.62 22.55 0.69
N ASN A 201 11.25 23.79 0.36
CA ASN A 201 11.48 24.95 1.24
C ASN A 201 10.47 25.12 2.40
N GLN A 202 9.31 24.46 2.34
CA GLN A 202 8.23 24.57 3.33
C GLN A 202 7.73 23.22 3.87
N ILE A 203 8.25 22.10 3.36
CA ILE A 203 7.88 20.75 3.75
C ILE A 203 9.13 20.05 4.28
N ASN A 204 8.97 19.22 5.31
CA ASN A 204 10.03 18.36 5.82
C ASN A 204 9.51 16.93 6.01
N ALA A 205 10.43 15.98 6.24
CA ALA A 205 10.11 14.57 6.41
C ALA A 205 9.03 14.31 7.48
N LYS A 206 9.01 15.10 8.56
CA LYS A 206 7.98 14.99 9.60
C LYS A 206 6.60 15.44 9.12
N MET A 207 6.52 16.48 8.28
CA MET A 207 5.25 16.91 7.68
C MET A 207 4.73 15.89 6.65
N ARG A 208 5.60 15.23 5.89
CA ARG A 208 5.25 14.05 5.08
C ARG A 208 4.67 12.95 5.98
N MET A 209 5.36 12.56 7.04
CA MET A 209 4.91 11.51 7.97
C MET A 209 3.54 11.81 8.60
N ILE A 210 3.28 13.06 8.98
CA ILE A 210 1.97 13.52 9.48
C ILE A 210 0.88 13.40 8.39
N LEU A 211 1.20 13.73 7.13
CA LEU A 211 0.27 13.53 6.01
C LEU A 211 -0.02 12.04 5.81
N VAL A 212 1.00 11.18 5.77
CA VAL A 212 0.85 9.74 5.54
C VAL A 212 0.05 9.08 6.67
N ASP A 213 0.29 9.42 7.94
CA ASP A 213 -0.53 8.94 9.06
C ASP A 213 -2.02 9.28 8.84
N TRP A 214 -2.31 10.53 8.47
CA TRP A 214 -3.68 10.94 8.20
C TRP A 214 -4.28 10.28 6.97
N LEU A 215 -3.51 10.10 5.88
CA LEU A 215 -3.98 9.39 4.68
C LEU A 215 -4.30 7.92 4.98
N ILE A 216 -3.56 7.23 5.84
CA ILE A 216 -3.90 5.87 6.28
C ILE A 216 -5.22 5.86 7.06
N GLN A 217 -5.53 6.90 7.86
CA GLN A 217 -6.85 7.04 8.49
C GLN A 217 -7.97 7.26 7.46
N VAL A 218 -7.73 8.06 6.42
CA VAL A 218 -8.68 8.32 5.32
C VAL A 218 -8.95 7.04 4.52
N HIS A 219 -7.89 6.34 4.11
CA HIS A 219 -7.93 5.04 3.43
C HIS A 219 -8.80 4.04 4.20
N ASN A 220 -8.52 3.85 5.50
CA ASN A 220 -9.27 2.90 6.34
C ASN A 220 -10.74 3.32 6.53
N LYS A 221 -11.06 4.62 6.44
CA LYS A 221 -12.42 5.15 6.57
C LYS A 221 -13.24 5.05 5.28
N PHE A 222 -12.58 5.03 4.13
CA PHE A 222 -13.19 4.73 2.84
C PHE A 222 -13.18 3.23 2.49
N GLU A 223 -12.55 2.39 3.33
CA GLU A 223 -12.48 0.93 3.15
C GLU A 223 -11.81 0.50 1.83
N LEU A 224 -10.83 1.31 1.40
CA LEU A 224 -10.09 1.14 0.14
C LEU A 224 -9.15 -0.08 0.14
N ALA A 225 -8.80 -0.51 -1.06
CA ALA A 225 -7.79 -1.55 -1.32
C ALA A 225 -6.37 -1.07 -0.96
N PRO A 226 -5.49 -1.94 -0.44
CA PRO A 226 -4.09 -1.60 -0.17
C PRO A 226 -3.35 -0.98 -1.35
N GLU A 227 -3.60 -1.48 -2.57
CA GLU A 227 -3.11 -0.97 -3.85
C GLU A 227 -3.29 0.55 -3.92
N THR A 228 -4.50 1.03 -3.62
CA THR A 228 -4.86 2.44 -3.56
C THR A 228 -4.02 3.23 -2.55
N LEU A 229 -3.70 2.68 -1.38
CA LEU A 229 -2.81 3.33 -0.40
C LEU A 229 -1.39 3.48 -0.94
N TYR A 230 -0.79 2.39 -1.43
CA TYR A 230 0.59 2.40 -1.89
C TYR A 230 0.76 3.30 -3.13
N LEU A 231 -0.22 3.28 -4.06
CA LEU A 231 -0.26 4.20 -5.20
C LEU A 231 -0.47 5.66 -4.75
N THR A 232 -1.33 5.92 -3.75
CA THR A 232 -1.51 7.27 -3.18
C THR A 232 -0.18 7.85 -2.72
N ILE A 233 0.58 7.09 -1.92
CA ILE A 233 1.84 7.57 -1.35
C ILE A 233 2.90 7.75 -2.44
N TYR A 234 2.97 6.82 -3.41
CA TYR A 234 3.79 6.99 -4.61
C TYR A 234 3.51 8.31 -5.33
N ILE A 235 2.24 8.63 -5.61
CA ILE A 235 1.84 9.86 -6.31
C ILE A 235 2.24 11.10 -5.51
N VAL A 236 2.03 11.11 -4.18
CA VAL A 236 2.44 12.22 -3.30
C VAL A 236 3.94 12.46 -3.40
N ASP A 237 4.76 11.43 -3.18
CA ASP A 237 6.21 11.56 -3.14
C ASP A 237 6.78 11.87 -4.53
N ARG A 238 6.22 11.26 -5.59
CA ARG A 238 6.62 11.54 -6.97
C ARG A 238 6.33 12.99 -7.36
N TYR A 239 5.18 13.54 -6.99
CA TYR A 239 4.86 14.95 -7.21
C TYR A 239 5.80 15.87 -6.41
N LEU A 240 6.05 15.58 -5.13
CA LEU A 240 7.00 16.34 -4.32
C LEU A 240 8.44 16.26 -4.85
N SER A 241 8.80 15.18 -5.57
CA SER A 241 10.11 15.06 -6.21
C SER A 241 10.32 15.99 -7.42
N THR A 242 9.24 16.52 -8.01
CA THR A 242 9.29 17.41 -9.18
C THR A 242 8.73 18.81 -8.93
N ASN A 243 8.06 19.03 -7.80
CA ASN A 243 7.32 20.26 -7.50
C ASN A 243 7.55 20.75 -6.07
N VAL A 244 8.18 21.92 -5.92
CA VAL A 244 8.18 22.67 -4.65
C VAL A 244 6.73 23.00 -4.29
N THR A 245 6.27 22.51 -3.14
CA THR A 245 4.85 22.57 -2.74
C THR A 245 4.70 23.33 -1.43
N GLN A 246 3.68 24.19 -1.33
CA GLN A 246 3.49 24.98 -0.11
C GLN A 246 2.89 24.14 1.01
N ARG A 247 3.26 24.47 2.24
CA ARG A 247 2.78 23.77 3.46
C ARG A 247 1.25 23.62 3.54
N ARG A 248 0.52 24.66 3.12
CA ARG A 248 -0.95 24.73 3.11
C ARG A 248 -1.62 23.87 2.03
N GLU A 249 -0.85 23.44 1.03
CA GLU A 249 -1.30 22.63 -0.10
C GLU A 249 -1.01 21.14 0.10
N LEU A 250 -0.16 20.78 1.08
CA LEU A 250 0.27 19.40 1.31
C LEU A 250 -0.90 18.43 1.59
N GLN A 251 -1.94 18.87 2.32
CA GLN A 251 -3.14 18.04 2.53
C GLN A 251 -4.00 17.94 1.26
N LEU A 252 -4.10 19.03 0.48
CA LEU A 252 -4.79 19.04 -0.82
C LEU A 252 -4.13 18.08 -1.82
N LEU A 253 -2.80 18.09 -1.87
CA LEU A 253 -2.00 17.11 -2.62
C LEU A 253 -2.36 15.69 -2.19
N GLY A 254 -2.29 15.39 -0.88
CA GLY A 254 -2.62 14.05 -0.36
C GLY A 254 -4.01 13.53 -0.75
N ILE A 255 -5.07 14.33 -0.55
CA ILE A 255 -6.44 13.90 -0.93
C ILE A 255 -6.63 13.77 -2.45
N SER A 256 -5.95 14.61 -3.23
CA SER A 256 -6.07 14.57 -4.70
C SER A 256 -5.29 13.39 -5.27
N SER A 257 -4.12 13.05 -4.69
CA SER A 257 -3.40 11.81 -4.98
C SER A 257 -4.24 10.58 -4.65
N MET A 258 -4.97 10.59 -3.53
CA MET A 258 -5.87 9.49 -3.17
C MET A 258 -7.08 9.39 -4.08
N LEU A 259 -7.67 10.52 -4.51
CA LEU A 259 -8.73 10.53 -5.52
C LEU A 259 -8.26 9.90 -6.84
N ILE A 260 -7.05 10.24 -7.29
CA ILE A 260 -6.45 9.65 -8.51
C ILE A 260 -6.23 8.15 -8.32
N ALA A 261 -5.61 7.73 -7.22
CA ALA A 261 -5.36 6.32 -6.92
C ALA A 261 -6.67 5.52 -6.82
N SER A 262 -7.69 6.06 -6.16
CA SER A 262 -9.01 5.42 -6.08
C SER A 262 -9.66 5.27 -7.44
N LYS A 263 -9.63 6.30 -8.30
CA LYS A 263 -10.14 6.21 -9.69
C LYS A 263 -9.39 5.18 -10.54
N TYR A 264 -8.17 4.81 -10.16
CA TYR A 264 -7.30 3.94 -10.92
C TYR A 264 -7.40 2.46 -10.46
N GLU A 265 -7.48 2.22 -9.15
CA GLU A 265 -7.49 0.85 -8.56
C GLU A 265 -8.88 0.37 -8.12
N GLU A 266 -9.82 1.26 -7.76
CA GLU A 266 -11.10 0.87 -7.18
C GLU A 266 -12.20 0.64 -8.22
N ILE A 267 -12.97 -0.44 -8.06
CA ILE A 267 -14.22 -0.66 -8.79
C ILE A 267 -15.24 0.45 -8.49
N TRP A 268 -15.25 0.94 -7.23
CA TRP A 268 -16.19 1.95 -6.74
C TRP A 268 -15.46 3.08 -6.00
N ALA A 269 -14.69 3.86 -6.75
CA ALA A 269 -13.94 5.01 -6.22
C ALA A 269 -14.85 6.03 -5.49
N PRO A 270 -14.42 6.61 -4.34
CA PRO A 270 -15.18 7.67 -3.68
C PRO A 270 -15.31 8.93 -4.54
N GLU A 271 -16.44 9.63 -4.42
CA GLU A 271 -16.68 10.83 -5.20
C GLU A 271 -15.91 12.05 -4.65
N VAL A 272 -15.69 13.07 -5.49
CA VAL A 272 -15.03 14.32 -5.07
C VAL A 272 -15.74 14.98 -3.86
N LYS A 273 -17.07 14.81 -3.74
CA LYS A 273 -17.86 15.30 -2.59
C LYS A 273 -17.44 14.65 -1.26
N ASP A 274 -16.98 13.39 -1.30
CA ASP A 274 -16.54 12.65 -0.12
C ASP A 274 -15.16 13.14 0.34
N PHE A 275 -14.27 13.48 -0.61
CA PHE A 275 -13.00 14.14 -0.32
C PHE A 275 -13.16 15.58 0.20
N VAL A 276 -14.14 16.34 -0.31
CA VAL A 276 -14.56 17.63 0.29
C VAL A 276 -15.08 17.43 1.71
N CYS A 277 -15.85 16.37 1.97
CA CYS A 277 -16.39 16.11 3.31
C CYS A 277 -15.32 15.62 4.30
N ILE A 278 -14.33 14.82 3.87
CA ILE A 278 -13.31 14.25 4.77
C ILE A 278 -12.20 15.26 5.11
N SER A 279 -12.00 16.26 4.26
CA SER A 279 -11.16 17.45 4.55
C SER A 279 -11.89 18.53 5.37
N ASP A 280 -13.05 18.22 5.95
CA ASP A 280 -13.93 19.12 6.72
C ASP A 280 -14.25 20.43 5.97
N LYS A 281 -14.44 20.33 4.64
CA LYS A 281 -14.66 21.45 3.71
C LYS A 281 -13.53 22.49 3.67
N THR A 282 -12.32 22.16 4.13
CA THR A 282 -11.12 23.01 3.97
C THR A 282 -10.82 23.30 2.50
N TYR A 283 -11.15 22.35 1.61
CA TYR A 283 -10.98 22.47 0.17
C TYR A 283 -12.32 22.34 -0.56
N THR A 284 -12.52 23.14 -1.61
CA THR A 284 -13.70 23.03 -2.48
C THR A 284 -13.48 21.94 -3.54
N ARG A 285 -14.53 21.62 -4.30
CA ARG A 285 -14.45 20.69 -5.44
C ARG A 285 -13.42 21.17 -6.47
N GLU A 286 -13.36 22.47 -6.70
CA GLU A 286 -12.50 23.13 -7.69
C GLU A 286 -11.03 23.06 -7.27
N HIS A 287 -10.73 23.20 -5.97
CA HIS A 287 -9.37 23.01 -5.45
C HIS A 287 -8.87 21.57 -5.68
N ILE A 288 -9.71 20.56 -5.40
CA ILE A 288 -9.35 19.15 -5.59
C ILE A 288 -9.18 18.81 -7.07
N LEU A 289 -10.11 19.24 -7.93
CA LEU A 289 -10.00 19.02 -9.38
C LEU A 289 -8.84 19.81 -10.03
N GLY A 290 -8.49 20.97 -9.49
CA GLY A 290 -7.31 21.74 -9.92
C GLY A 290 -6.00 21.04 -9.56
N MET A 291 -5.90 20.53 -8.32
CA MET A 291 -4.75 19.76 -7.88
C MET A 291 -4.63 18.42 -8.63
N GLU A 292 -5.73 17.70 -8.84
CA GLU A 292 -5.77 16.48 -9.66
C GLU A 292 -5.17 16.71 -11.05
N LYS A 293 -5.60 17.77 -11.75
CA LYS A 293 -5.04 18.15 -13.06
C LYS A 293 -3.54 18.49 -12.98
N SER A 294 -3.10 19.20 -11.94
CA SER A 294 -1.69 19.52 -11.72
C SER A 294 -0.84 18.26 -11.53
N ILE A 295 -1.31 17.31 -10.71
CA ILE A 295 -0.64 16.03 -10.46
C ILE A 295 -0.51 15.24 -11.77
N LEU A 296 -1.62 15.00 -12.47
CA LEU A 296 -1.63 14.20 -13.71
C LEU A 296 -0.74 14.80 -14.80
N ALA A 297 -0.76 16.14 -14.95
CA ALA A 297 0.12 16.84 -15.89
C ALA A 297 1.61 16.73 -15.52
N LYS A 298 1.96 16.70 -14.23
CA LYS A 298 3.34 16.60 -13.75
C LYS A 298 3.91 15.19 -13.77
N LEU A 299 3.07 14.19 -13.51
CA LEU A 299 3.43 12.77 -13.64
C LEU A 299 3.37 12.28 -15.10
N GLY A 300 2.93 13.12 -16.05
CA GLY A 300 2.79 12.74 -17.45
C GLY A 300 1.80 11.60 -17.67
N TRP A 301 0.78 11.50 -16.81
CA TRP A 301 -0.19 10.38 -16.75
C TRP A 301 0.41 8.99 -16.47
N THR A 302 1.68 8.90 -16.09
CA THR A 302 2.34 7.64 -15.71
C THR A 302 1.92 7.23 -14.29
N LEU A 303 0.82 6.46 -14.21
CA LEU A 303 0.29 5.91 -12.95
C LEU A 303 0.52 4.39 -12.82
N THR A 304 0.70 3.68 -13.93
CA THR A 304 0.97 2.23 -13.95
C THR A 304 2.41 1.95 -13.51
N VAL A 305 2.65 1.83 -12.21
CA VAL A 305 3.97 1.61 -11.62
C VAL A 305 3.98 0.44 -10.63
N PRO A 306 5.08 -0.35 -10.55
CA PRO A 306 5.22 -1.38 -9.52
C PRO A 306 5.43 -0.71 -8.15
N THR A 307 4.36 -0.69 -7.34
CA THR A 307 4.43 -0.23 -5.96
C THR A 307 5.02 -1.31 -5.04
N PRO A 308 5.44 -1.00 -3.79
CA PRO A 308 5.93 -2.02 -2.86
C PRO A 308 4.89 -3.14 -2.60
N TYR A 309 3.60 -2.87 -2.78
CA TYR A 309 2.53 -3.83 -2.52
C TYR A 309 2.59 -5.06 -3.43
N VAL A 310 2.79 -4.89 -4.75
CA VAL A 310 2.79 -6.03 -5.68
C VAL A 310 3.92 -7.02 -5.37
N PHE A 311 5.10 -6.51 -5.02
CA PHE A 311 6.21 -7.34 -4.54
C PHE A 311 5.92 -7.98 -3.19
N LEU A 312 5.31 -7.25 -2.26
CA LEU A 312 5.02 -7.74 -0.92
C LEU A 312 4.06 -8.93 -0.92
N VAL A 313 2.99 -8.89 -1.72
CA VAL A 313 2.08 -10.03 -1.91
C VAL A 313 2.83 -11.26 -2.43
N ARG A 314 3.73 -11.08 -3.40
CA ARG A 314 4.56 -12.16 -3.97
C ARG A 314 5.51 -12.77 -2.93
N PHE A 315 6.20 -11.93 -2.17
CA PHE A 315 7.25 -12.36 -1.26
C PHE A 315 6.70 -12.97 0.04
N VAL A 316 5.53 -12.50 0.50
CA VAL A 316 4.76 -13.15 1.57
C VAL A 316 4.31 -14.55 1.14
N LYS A 317 3.82 -14.71 -0.10
CA LYS A 317 3.49 -16.03 -0.68
C LYS A 317 4.72 -16.93 -0.75
N ALA A 318 5.85 -16.41 -1.23
CA ALA A 318 7.12 -17.14 -1.32
C ALA A 318 7.65 -17.58 0.05
N ALA A 319 7.38 -16.82 1.11
CA ALA A 319 7.77 -17.15 2.48
C ALA A 319 6.92 -18.24 3.14
N MET A 320 5.92 -18.82 2.45
CA MET A 320 4.89 -19.70 3.02
C MET A 320 4.19 -19.09 4.24
N ALA A 321 3.83 -17.81 4.15
CA ALA A 321 3.28 -17.07 5.27
C ALA A 321 1.98 -17.67 5.82
N ASP A 322 1.95 -17.94 7.12
CA ASP A 322 0.71 -17.96 7.89
C ASP A 322 0.15 -16.53 8.05
N LYS A 323 -1.08 -16.39 8.58
CA LYS A 323 -1.74 -15.08 8.69
C LYS A 323 -1.05 -14.13 9.67
N GLU A 324 -0.29 -14.63 10.64
CA GLU A 324 0.49 -13.80 11.56
C GLU A 324 1.71 -13.22 10.83
N MET A 325 2.43 -14.05 10.08
CA MET A 325 3.55 -13.64 9.24
C MET A 325 3.11 -12.63 8.18
N GLU A 326 2.01 -12.90 7.47
CA GLU A 326 1.43 -11.97 6.49
C GLU A 326 1.15 -10.59 7.13
N ASN A 327 0.45 -10.57 8.26
CA ASN A 327 0.14 -9.32 8.96
C ASN A 327 1.40 -8.60 9.45
N MET A 328 2.43 -9.33 9.91
CA MET A 328 3.71 -8.75 10.35
C MET A 328 4.47 -8.11 9.19
N ALA A 329 4.53 -8.76 8.03
CA ALA A 329 5.17 -8.22 6.84
C ALA A 329 4.46 -6.95 6.34
N PHE A 330 3.12 -6.95 6.28
CA PHE A 330 2.36 -5.74 5.95
C PHE A 330 2.52 -4.62 6.99
N PHE A 331 2.54 -4.95 8.29
CA PHE A 331 2.77 -3.98 9.36
C PHE A 331 4.12 -3.26 9.20
N LEU A 332 5.21 -4.02 8.98
CA LEU A 332 6.55 -3.46 8.81
C LEU A 332 6.68 -2.65 7.52
N ALA A 333 6.05 -3.11 6.42
CA ALA A 333 6.02 -2.37 5.17
C ALA A 333 5.24 -1.05 5.27
N GLU A 334 4.09 -1.02 5.95
CA GLU A 334 3.33 0.22 6.19
C GLU A 334 4.05 1.17 7.16
N LEU A 335 4.75 0.67 8.18
CA LEU A 335 5.64 1.50 9.00
C LEU A 335 6.75 2.12 8.16
N GLY A 336 7.36 1.35 7.26
CA GLY A 336 8.35 1.84 6.31
C GLY A 336 7.79 2.95 5.43
N LEU A 337 6.59 2.76 4.87
CA LEU A 337 5.92 3.73 4.00
C LEU A 337 5.70 5.10 4.65
N MET A 338 5.50 5.15 5.98
CA MET A 338 5.41 6.42 6.75
C MET A 338 6.74 7.18 6.82
N GLN A 339 7.88 6.49 6.77
CA GLN A 339 9.20 7.05 7.07
C GLN A 339 9.91 7.52 5.80
N TYR A 340 10.39 8.77 5.81
CA TYR A 340 11.05 9.34 4.63
C TYR A 340 12.35 8.61 4.24
N ALA A 341 13.10 8.10 5.22
CA ALA A 341 14.32 7.31 4.99
C ALA A 341 14.09 6.05 4.14
N VAL A 342 12.85 5.59 3.99
CA VAL A 342 12.49 4.42 3.19
C VAL A 342 12.20 4.76 1.72
N VAL A 343 11.86 6.03 1.41
CA VAL A 343 11.40 6.47 0.07
C VAL A 343 12.45 6.25 -1.03
N MET A 344 13.74 6.27 -0.66
CA MET A 344 14.86 6.08 -1.61
C MET A 344 15.11 4.61 -1.98
N PHE A 345 14.60 3.64 -1.20
CA PHE A 345 14.76 2.22 -1.53
C PHE A 345 13.85 1.84 -2.69
N ARG A 346 14.26 0.80 -3.43
CA ARG A 346 13.41 0.21 -4.46
C ARG A 346 12.15 -0.43 -3.84
N PRO A 347 11.00 -0.39 -4.53
CA PRO A 347 9.78 -1.08 -4.10
C PRO A 347 9.99 -2.56 -3.73
N SER A 348 10.76 -3.31 -4.53
CA SER A 348 11.12 -4.71 -4.26
C SER A 348 11.97 -4.87 -2.99
N MET A 349 12.96 -4.01 -2.80
CA MET A 349 13.85 -3.99 -1.64
C MET A 349 13.08 -3.75 -0.33
N LEU A 350 12.14 -2.80 -0.31
CA LEU A 350 11.26 -2.58 0.85
C LEU A 350 10.41 -3.82 1.15
N ALA A 351 9.79 -4.41 0.14
CA ALA A 351 8.95 -5.61 0.30
C ALA A 351 9.75 -6.81 0.83
N ALA A 352 10.91 -7.10 0.25
CA ALA A 352 11.78 -8.20 0.67
C ALA A 352 12.31 -7.99 2.09
N SER A 353 12.71 -6.76 2.42
CA SER A 353 13.20 -6.39 3.76
C SER A 353 12.12 -6.47 4.83
N ALA A 354 10.87 -6.12 4.50
CA ALA A 354 9.73 -6.29 5.40
C ALA A 354 9.45 -7.79 5.67
N VAL A 355 9.55 -8.64 4.65
CA VAL A 355 9.41 -10.11 4.80
C VAL A 355 10.56 -10.71 5.63
N TYR A 356 11.80 -10.29 5.39
CA TYR A 356 12.97 -10.72 6.17
C TYR A 356 12.86 -10.29 7.63
N ALA A 357 12.54 -9.02 7.88
CA ALA A 357 12.31 -8.49 9.22
C ALA A 357 11.14 -9.19 9.93
N ALA A 358 10.04 -9.50 9.23
CA ALA A 358 8.91 -10.25 9.78
C ALA A 358 9.31 -11.67 10.22
N ARG A 359 10.09 -12.38 9.39
CA ARG A 359 10.61 -13.72 9.73
C ARG A 359 11.54 -13.69 10.94
N CYS A 360 12.42 -12.69 11.03
CA CYS A 360 13.26 -12.46 12.20
C CYS A 360 12.44 -12.15 13.47
N THR A 361 11.42 -11.28 13.40
CA THR A 361 10.56 -10.92 14.54
C THR A 361 9.76 -12.12 15.04
N LEU A 362 9.30 -12.99 14.13
CA LEU A 362 8.55 -14.21 14.44
C LEU A 362 9.46 -15.45 14.66
N ASN A 363 10.78 -15.27 14.78
CA ASN A 363 11.77 -16.33 15.01
C ASN A 363 11.68 -17.51 14.02
N LYS A 364 11.27 -17.27 12.76
CA LYS A 364 11.21 -18.30 11.71
C LYS A 364 12.63 -18.64 11.26
N THR A 365 12.96 -19.93 11.21
CA THR A 365 14.31 -20.43 10.85
C THR A 365 14.27 -21.28 9.57
N PRO A 366 15.20 -21.07 8.61
CA PRO A 366 16.15 -19.96 8.54
C PRO A 366 15.42 -18.63 8.28
N PRO A 367 15.98 -17.47 8.68
CA PRO A 367 15.32 -16.18 8.51
C PRO A 367 15.17 -15.79 7.03
N TRP A 368 16.08 -16.26 6.16
CA TRP A 368 15.99 -16.21 4.71
C TRP A 368 16.32 -17.60 4.16
N ASP A 369 15.51 -18.10 3.22
CA ASP A 369 15.66 -19.43 2.60
C ASP A 369 15.87 -19.31 1.08
N LYS A 370 16.21 -20.43 0.44
CA LYS A 370 16.55 -20.43 -0.99
C LYS A 370 15.36 -20.08 -1.89
N THR A 371 14.14 -20.43 -1.47
CA THR A 371 12.89 -20.05 -2.15
C THR A 371 12.73 -18.53 -2.17
N LEU A 372 12.99 -17.86 -1.04
CA LEU A 372 12.97 -16.40 -0.95
C LEU A 372 14.07 -15.75 -1.78
N GLU A 373 15.30 -16.26 -1.79
CA GLU A 373 16.36 -15.74 -2.67
C GLU A 373 15.97 -15.82 -4.16
N ILE A 374 15.40 -16.94 -4.60
CA ILE A 374 15.00 -17.14 -6.00
C ILE A 374 13.85 -16.20 -6.39
N HIS A 375 12.82 -16.06 -5.55
CA HIS A 375 11.64 -15.26 -5.89
C HIS A 375 11.81 -13.76 -5.69
N THR A 376 12.78 -13.32 -4.88
CA THR A 376 13.07 -11.90 -4.64
C THR A 376 14.26 -11.37 -5.43
N GLY A 377 15.19 -12.24 -5.83
CA GLY A 377 16.49 -11.85 -6.39
C GLY A 377 17.49 -11.31 -5.36
N TYR A 378 17.17 -11.34 -4.07
CA TYR A 378 18.00 -10.79 -2.98
C TYR A 378 18.55 -11.87 -2.05
N THR A 379 19.82 -11.75 -1.68
CA THR A 379 20.41 -12.50 -0.55
C THR A 379 20.05 -11.81 0.77
N GLY A 380 19.97 -12.58 1.87
CA GLY A 380 19.65 -12.01 3.18
C GLY A 380 20.59 -10.88 3.61
N SER A 381 21.86 -10.92 3.18
CA SER A 381 22.85 -9.86 3.42
C SER A 381 22.53 -8.52 2.75
N GLN A 382 21.90 -8.52 1.58
CA GLN A 382 21.51 -7.29 0.86
C GLN A 382 20.31 -6.59 1.51
N LEU A 383 19.54 -7.30 2.33
CA LEU A 383 18.33 -6.79 2.98
C LEU A 383 18.59 -6.20 4.38
N ILE A 384 19.80 -6.40 4.95
CA ILE A 384 20.10 -6.08 6.35
C ILE A 384 19.81 -4.61 6.65
N ASP A 385 20.32 -3.66 5.86
CA ASP A 385 20.24 -2.23 6.20
C ASP A 385 18.78 -1.72 6.22
N CYS A 386 17.99 -2.09 5.21
CA CYS A 386 16.58 -1.73 5.16
C CYS A 386 15.77 -2.46 6.25
N ALA A 387 16.06 -3.74 6.52
CA ALA A 387 15.42 -4.49 7.60
C ALA A 387 15.74 -3.92 9.00
N LYS A 388 17.00 -3.53 9.25
CA LYS A 388 17.41 -2.83 10.49
C LYS A 388 16.62 -1.54 10.67
N LEU A 389 16.46 -0.73 9.61
CA LEU A 389 15.61 0.47 9.64
C LEU A 389 14.16 0.13 10.02
N LEU A 390 13.52 -0.82 9.34
CA LEU A 390 12.12 -1.20 9.64
C LEU A 390 11.94 -1.67 11.11
N VAL A 391 12.87 -2.48 11.63
CA VAL A 391 12.82 -2.95 13.03
C VAL A 391 13.08 -1.81 14.01
N SER A 392 13.93 -0.84 13.69
CA SER A 392 14.12 0.37 14.51
C SER A 392 12.85 1.22 14.60
N PHE A 393 12.06 1.31 13.51
CA PHE A 393 10.77 2.00 13.52
C PHE A 393 9.74 1.25 14.37
N HIS A 394 9.71 -0.09 14.28
CA HIS A 394 8.87 -0.93 15.16
C HIS A 394 9.26 -0.77 16.64
N ALA A 395 10.55 -0.65 16.96
CA ALA A 395 10.99 -0.38 18.33
C ALA A 395 10.54 0.99 18.87
N GLY A 396 10.51 2.03 18.03
CA GLY A 396 10.12 3.39 18.45
C GLY A 396 8.62 3.71 18.39
N VAL A 397 7.83 3.04 17.56
CA VAL A 397 6.44 3.46 17.26
C VAL A 397 5.49 3.34 18.46
N ALA A 398 5.81 2.52 19.46
CA ALA A 398 5.01 2.38 20.67
C ALA A 398 4.96 3.65 21.53
N ASP A 399 5.95 4.54 21.39
CA ASP A 399 6.06 5.82 22.11
C ASP A 399 5.84 7.05 21.22
N ASP A 400 5.66 6.87 19.90
CA ASP A 400 5.35 7.97 18.98
C ASP A 400 3.91 8.49 19.18
N LYS A 401 3.66 9.71 18.70
CA LYS A 401 2.34 10.33 18.58
C LYS A 401 1.61 9.90 17.31
N LEU A 402 2.34 9.52 16.25
CA LEU A 402 1.78 9.05 14.98
C LEU A 402 1.66 7.52 15.00
N ARG A 403 0.50 7.04 15.46
CA ARG A 403 0.26 5.63 15.81
C ARG A 403 -0.73 4.92 14.90
N VAL A 404 -1.13 5.47 13.75
CA VAL A 404 -2.21 4.86 12.95
C VAL A 404 -1.90 3.42 12.55
N VAL A 405 -0.68 3.16 12.06
CA VAL A 405 -0.25 1.81 11.63
C VAL A 405 -0.13 0.87 12.83
N PHE A 406 0.48 1.32 13.94
CA PHE A 406 0.52 0.55 15.18
C PHE A 406 -0.89 0.14 15.63
N ASN A 407 -1.81 1.10 15.74
CA ASN A 407 -3.19 0.83 16.17
C ASN A 407 -3.95 -0.10 15.20
N LYS A 408 -3.75 0.05 13.88
CA LYS A 408 -4.31 -0.82 12.82
C LYS A 408 -3.88 -2.27 13.02
N TYR A 409 -2.60 -2.50 13.33
CA TYR A 409 -2.00 -3.83 13.46
C TYR A 409 -1.95 -4.37 14.92
N SER A 410 -2.33 -3.57 15.92
CA SER A 410 -2.63 -4.05 17.29
C SER A 410 -3.97 -4.78 17.39
N SER A 411 -4.82 -4.70 16.35
CA SER A 411 -6.12 -5.38 16.35
C SER A 411 -5.96 -6.91 16.35
N PRO A 412 -6.77 -7.67 17.10
CA PRO A 412 -6.81 -9.14 16.99
C PRO A 412 -7.12 -9.64 15.57
N LYS A 413 -7.84 -8.85 14.75
CA LYS A 413 -8.07 -9.14 13.32
C LYS A 413 -6.80 -9.15 12.46
N ARG A 414 -5.72 -8.54 12.98
CA ARG A 414 -4.38 -8.46 12.39
C ARG A 414 -3.35 -9.24 13.21
N SER A 415 -3.80 -10.30 13.91
CA SER A 415 -3.01 -11.12 14.84
C SER A 415 -2.30 -10.32 15.95
N ALA A 416 -2.71 -9.08 16.21
CA ALA A 416 -2.07 -8.15 17.14
C ALA A 416 -0.54 -7.97 16.95
N VAL A 417 -0.02 -8.19 15.73
CA VAL A 417 1.42 -8.24 15.42
C VAL A 417 2.22 -7.02 15.88
N ALA A 418 1.59 -5.83 15.89
CA ALA A 418 2.25 -4.61 16.35
C ALA A 418 2.67 -4.66 17.84
N LEU A 419 2.03 -5.51 18.64
CA LEU A 419 2.33 -5.69 20.07
C LEU A 419 3.48 -6.69 20.33
N LEU A 420 3.94 -7.41 19.31
CA LEU A 420 5.08 -8.32 19.43
C LEU A 420 6.39 -7.53 19.56
N ALA A 421 7.36 -8.10 20.29
CA ALA A 421 8.66 -7.47 20.49
C ALA A 421 9.46 -7.43 19.17
N PRO A 422 10.09 -6.30 18.79
CA PRO A 422 10.90 -6.21 17.58
C PRO A 422 12.08 -7.20 17.56
N ALA A 423 12.52 -7.61 16.35
CA ALA A 423 13.63 -8.52 16.15
C ALA A 423 14.96 -8.02 16.76
N LYS A 424 15.31 -8.52 17.95
CA LYS A 424 16.56 -8.17 18.65
C LYS A 424 17.82 -8.45 17.82
N SER A 425 17.78 -9.48 16.97
CA SER A 425 18.87 -9.84 16.03
C SER A 425 19.19 -8.75 15.00
N LEU A 426 18.24 -7.83 14.73
CA LEU A 426 18.41 -6.71 13.81
C LEU A 426 18.57 -5.36 14.54
N LEU A 427 18.40 -5.32 15.86
CA LEU A 427 18.67 -4.12 16.68
C LEU A 427 20.09 -4.09 17.27
N ALA A 428 20.79 -5.22 17.28
CA ALA A 428 22.17 -5.29 17.72
C ALA A 428 23.12 -4.81 16.60
N SER A 429 23.82 -3.70 16.86
CA SER A 429 24.98 -3.14 16.13
C SER A 429 24.89 -3.23 14.61
#